data_AF-A0A7W0PP81-F1
#
_entry.id   AF-A0A7W0PP81-F1
#
_cell.length_a   1.000
_cell.length_b   1.000
_cell.length_c   1.000
_cell.angle_alpha   90.00
_cell.angle_beta   90.00
_cell.angle_gamma   90.00
#
_symmetry.space_group_name_H-M   'P 1'
#
loop_
_entity.id
_entity.type
_entity.pdbx_description
1 polymer ?
#
loop_
_entity_poly.entity_id
_entity_poly.type
_entity_poly.pdbx_seq_one_letter_code
_entity_poly.pdbx_strand_id
1 'polypeptide(L)'
;MNNLNRRPAARTKNGTPNDVSGVLETLAAGFSLVLARPYLFILPLLVDLWAWLGVQIYPSALIEPLQELMSEQGGNNGPAAAEELGRVGEGLRVNDVIASLTPSVFSGLSNETLLGLMLGTLAPALTSGVDRSNMYDDWGQGLGQSVTPDHGFGVAGLGVLLFIGATLLIALFKVPIAHAVRGGGMTPGVFFRDVAFGWLRVVTLVGIVLGGILILGIPAIIAAQLLTLIGINLIAVLSLALFVVGSIGALYTFFLLDAMFIYRVGPIHAARMSYAVASLNFPQSWRFAAASLLIATGLLHVWGVIVENPPGIVIALIVNAVLGTGLSIASMMFFHDRARLPRPLTTPRLFPSMRRS
;
A
#
# COMPACT_ATOMS: atom_id res chain seq x y z
N MET A 1 15.09 -37.95 -5.17
CA MET A 1 14.89 -38.01 -6.63
C MET A 1 13.69 -37.15 -7.01
N ASN A 2 13.95 -35.96 -7.56
CA ASN A 2 13.09 -35.20 -8.49
C ASN A 2 13.81 -33.86 -8.77
N ASN A 3 14.79 -33.93 -9.67
CA ASN A 3 15.64 -32.82 -10.10
C ASN A 3 15.14 -32.29 -11.46
N LEU A 4 13.83 -32.08 -11.58
CA LEU A 4 13.19 -31.63 -12.81
C LEU A 4 12.89 -30.12 -12.73
N ASN A 5 13.42 -29.39 -13.72
CA ASN A 5 13.03 -28.03 -14.11
C ASN A 5 13.46 -26.84 -13.24
N ARG A 6 14.76 -26.73 -12.91
CA ARG A 6 15.41 -25.39 -12.91
C ARG A 6 15.78 -25.05 -14.35
N ARG A 7 14.80 -24.66 -15.18
CA ARG A 7 15.13 -23.85 -16.36
C ARG A 7 15.39 -22.44 -15.83
N PRO A 8 16.65 -21.95 -15.79
CA PRO A 8 16.87 -20.52 -15.60
C PRO A 8 16.10 -19.81 -16.71
N ALA A 9 15.35 -18.77 -16.35
CA ALA A 9 14.76 -17.85 -17.31
C ALA A 9 15.81 -17.51 -18.36
N ALA A 10 15.42 -17.55 -19.64
CA ALA A 10 16.30 -17.42 -20.78
C ALA A 10 17.24 -16.23 -20.61
N ARG A 11 18.46 -16.49 -20.14
CA ARG A 11 19.54 -15.52 -20.11
C ARG A 11 19.88 -15.32 -21.58
N THR A 12 19.51 -14.18 -22.14
CA THR A 12 19.90 -13.82 -23.50
C THR A 12 21.40 -14.02 -23.61
N LYS A 13 21.82 -14.86 -24.56
CA LYS A 13 23.16 -15.45 -24.62
C LYS A 13 24.29 -14.42 -24.77
N ASN A 14 23.95 -13.14 -24.94
CA ASN A 14 24.85 -12.02 -25.19
C ASN A 14 24.78 -10.90 -24.12
N GLY A 15 23.98 -11.05 -23.06
CA GLY A 15 23.91 -10.04 -22.01
C GLY A 15 25.21 -10.02 -21.20
N THR A 16 25.97 -8.93 -21.28
CA THR A 16 27.08 -8.70 -20.35
C THR A 16 26.55 -8.82 -18.91
N PRO A 17 27.35 -9.27 -17.92
CA PRO A 17 26.89 -9.47 -16.54
C PRO A 17 26.26 -8.25 -15.84
N ASN A 18 26.24 -7.09 -16.49
CA ASN A 18 25.75 -5.81 -15.99
C ASN A 18 24.46 -5.33 -16.66
N ASP A 19 23.82 -6.11 -17.53
CA ASP A 19 22.59 -5.66 -18.18
C ASP A 19 21.41 -5.74 -17.19
N VAL A 20 21.00 -4.57 -16.69
CA VAL A 20 19.91 -4.42 -15.73
C VAL A 20 18.61 -4.49 -16.52
N SER A 21 17.71 -5.40 -16.13
CA SER A 21 16.42 -5.54 -16.79
C SER A 21 15.68 -4.20 -16.90
N GLY A 22 15.16 -3.96 -18.10
CA GLY A 22 14.34 -2.80 -18.39
C GLY A 22 13.05 -2.80 -17.57
N VAL A 23 12.38 -1.65 -17.49
CA VAL A 23 11.10 -1.50 -16.78
C VAL A 23 10.06 -2.49 -17.33
N LEU A 24 9.91 -2.57 -18.65
CA LEU A 24 8.94 -3.46 -19.31
C LEU A 24 9.27 -4.94 -19.12
N GLU A 25 10.54 -5.31 -19.21
CA GLU A 25 11.00 -6.69 -18.98
C GLU A 25 10.72 -7.13 -17.54
N THR A 26 10.94 -6.22 -16.58
CA THR A 26 10.69 -6.49 -15.17
C THR A 26 9.19 -6.65 -14.88
N LEU A 27 8.34 -5.81 -15.49
CA LEU A 27 6.88 -5.95 -15.41
C LEU A 27 6.43 -7.28 -16.01
N ALA A 28 6.88 -7.61 -17.23
CA ALA A 28 6.55 -8.86 -17.90
C ALA A 28 6.99 -10.09 -17.09
N ALA A 29 8.18 -10.03 -16.47
CA ALA A 29 8.67 -11.07 -15.59
C ALA A 29 7.81 -11.23 -14.33
N GLY A 30 7.37 -10.12 -13.73
CA GLY A 30 6.45 -10.13 -12.58
C GLY A 30 5.13 -10.83 -12.90
N PHE A 31 4.46 -10.46 -14.00
CA PHE A 31 3.22 -11.10 -14.43
C PHE A 31 3.43 -12.58 -14.80
N SER A 32 4.52 -12.89 -15.50
CA SER A 32 4.87 -14.28 -15.85
C SER A 32 5.05 -15.15 -14.60
N LEU A 33 5.66 -14.60 -13.54
CA LEU A 33 5.88 -15.34 -12.30
C LEU A 33 4.57 -15.61 -11.55
N VAL A 34 3.61 -14.69 -11.56
CA VAL A 34 2.27 -14.90 -10.98
C VAL A 34 1.54 -16.02 -11.71
N LEU A 35 1.55 -16.02 -13.05
CA LEU A 35 0.93 -17.07 -13.85
C LEU A 35 1.61 -18.43 -13.65
N ALA A 36 2.95 -18.44 -13.50
CA ALA A 36 3.71 -19.65 -13.21
C ALA A 36 3.49 -20.17 -11.77
N ARG A 37 3.02 -19.32 -10.84
CA ARG A 37 2.80 -19.65 -9.43
C ARG A 37 1.45 -19.10 -8.94
N PRO A 38 0.32 -19.70 -9.38
CA PRO A 38 -1.02 -19.18 -9.08
C PRO A 38 -1.32 -19.02 -7.58
N TYR A 39 -0.68 -19.80 -6.72
CA TYR A 39 -0.86 -19.68 -5.27
C TYR A 39 -0.48 -18.29 -4.71
N LEU A 40 0.32 -17.48 -5.43
CA LEU A 40 0.73 -16.15 -4.99
C LEU A 40 -0.40 -15.12 -5.00
N PHE A 41 -1.42 -15.28 -5.86
CA PHE A 41 -2.56 -14.35 -5.93
C PHE A 41 -3.79 -14.83 -5.14
N ILE A 42 -3.76 -16.04 -4.54
CA ILE A 42 -4.89 -16.57 -3.77
C ILE A 42 -5.23 -15.65 -2.59
N LEU A 43 -4.23 -15.12 -1.89
CA LEU A 43 -4.48 -14.30 -0.71
C LEU A 43 -5.18 -12.97 -1.06
N PRO A 44 -4.70 -12.15 -2.02
CA PRO A 44 -5.46 -10.98 -2.50
C PRO A 44 -6.87 -11.33 -2.96
N LEU A 45 -7.05 -12.43 -3.69
CA LEU A 45 -8.37 -12.89 -4.13
C LEU A 45 -9.31 -13.19 -2.96
N LEU A 46 -8.81 -13.82 -1.89
CA LEU A 46 -9.59 -14.08 -0.67
C LEU A 46 -9.93 -12.80 0.08
N VAL A 47 -9.01 -11.82 0.11
CA VAL A 47 -9.29 -10.50 0.72
C VAL A 47 -10.35 -9.76 -0.08
N ASP A 48 -10.29 -9.80 -1.41
CA ASP A 48 -11.31 -9.24 -2.30
C ASP A 48 -12.67 -9.90 -2.11
N LEU A 49 -12.71 -11.24 -2.05
CA LEU A 49 -13.93 -12.00 -1.74
C LEU A 49 -14.51 -11.64 -0.38
N TRP A 50 -13.66 -11.46 0.63
CA TRP A 50 -14.07 -11.02 1.95
C TRP A 50 -14.56 -9.56 1.95
N ALA A 51 -13.91 -8.66 1.21
CA ALA A 51 -14.34 -7.27 1.08
C ALA A 51 -15.69 -7.15 0.36
N TRP A 52 -16.00 -8.09 -0.55
CA TRP A 52 -17.26 -8.17 -1.26
C TRP A 52 -18.38 -8.81 -0.43
N LEU A 53 -18.13 -9.98 0.17
CA LEU A 53 -19.14 -10.80 0.85
C LEU A 53 -19.23 -10.54 2.36
N GLY A 54 -18.23 -9.88 2.94
CA GLY A 54 -18.10 -9.68 4.38
C GLY A 54 -19.09 -8.68 4.95
N VAL A 55 -19.31 -8.80 6.27
CA VAL A 55 -20.14 -7.90 7.08
C VAL A 55 -19.60 -6.48 6.99
N GLN A 56 -20.43 -5.54 6.59
CA GLN A 56 -20.04 -4.14 6.47
C GLN A 56 -20.23 -3.41 7.77
N ILE A 57 -19.16 -2.75 8.20
CA ILE A 57 -19.14 -2.03 9.46
C ILE A 57 -18.85 -0.57 9.15
N TYR A 58 -19.84 0.26 9.42
CA TYR A 58 -19.76 1.70 9.23
C TYR A 58 -19.21 2.34 10.51
N PRO A 59 -18.25 3.27 10.41
CA PRO A 59 -17.66 3.94 11.57
C PRO A 59 -18.52 5.11 12.05
N SER A 60 -19.84 5.12 11.80
CA SER A 60 -20.73 6.25 12.11
C SER A 60 -20.63 6.68 13.57
N ALA A 61 -20.60 5.74 14.51
CA ALA A 61 -20.43 6.02 15.94
C ALA A 61 -19.09 6.70 16.33
N LEU A 62 -18.10 6.73 15.44
CA LEU A 62 -16.86 7.51 15.61
C LEU A 62 -16.91 8.86 14.89
N ILE A 63 -17.60 8.92 13.76
CA ILE A 63 -17.61 10.10 12.89
C ILE A 63 -18.67 11.11 13.34
N GLU A 64 -19.88 10.67 13.71
CA GLU A 64 -20.98 11.55 14.12
C GLU A 64 -20.58 12.48 15.29
N PRO A 65 -19.93 12.00 16.38
CA PRO A 65 -19.49 12.91 17.45
C PRO A 65 -18.44 13.92 16.99
N LEU A 66 -17.60 13.56 16.01
CA LEU A 66 -16.61 14.48 15.43
C LEU A 66 -17.27 15.52 14.53
N GLN A 67 -18.30 15.13 13.76
CA GLN A 67 -19.08 16.09 12.97
C GLN A 67 -19.80 17.09 13.86
N GLU A 68 -20.44 16.61 14.93
CA GLU A 68 -21.11 17.46 15.92
C GLU A 68 -20.10 18.43 16.55
N LEU A 69 -18.95 17.91 17.00
CA LEU A 69 -17.87 18.73 17.53
C LEU A 69 -17.36 19.78 16.54
N MET A 70 -17.19 19.43 15.26
CA MET A 70 -16.75 20.38 14.23
C MET A 70 -17.82 21.42 13.91
N SER A 71 -19.09 21.01 13.87
CA SER A 71 -20.22 21.92 13.65
C SER A 71 -20.35 22.93 14.79
N GLU A 72 -20.19 22.48 16.03
CA GLU A 72 -20.31 23.34 17.22
C GLU A 72 -19.06 24.20 17.49
N GLN A 73 -17.86 23.65 17.32
CA GLN A 73 -16.60 24.28 17.74
C GLN A 73 -15.70 24.75 16.59
N GLY A 74 -16.00 24.38 15.34
CA GLY A 74 -15.17 24.70 14.18
C GLY A 74 -15.26 26.14 13.68
N GLY A 75 -16.01 27.00 14.37
CA GLY A 75 -16.22 28.40 14.01
C GLY A 75 -16.84 28.55 12.61
N ASN A 76 -16.40 29.54 11.84
CA ASN A 76 -16.97 29.84 10.52
C ASN A 76 -16.83 28.69 9.50
N ASN A 77 -15.85 27.79 9.68
CA ASN A 77 -15.61 26.65 8.79
C ASN A 77 -16.16 25.34 9.35
N GLY A 78 -16.77 25.36 10.54
CA GLY A 78 -17.26 24.17 11.24
C GLY A 78 -18.26 23.35 10.42
N PRO A 79 -19.31 23.96 9.84
CA PRO A 79 -20.27 23.25 9.02
C PRO A 79 -19.65 22.55 7.80
N ALA A 80 -18.74 23.24 7.09
CA ALA A 80 -18.05 22.66 5.94
C ALA A 80 -17.13 21.50 6.33
N ALA A 81 -16.45 21.60 7.48
CA ALA A 81 -15.62 20.52 8.01
C ALA A 81 -16.45 19.32 8.47
N ALA A 82 -17.60 19.55 9.08
CA ALA A 82 -18.54 18.50 9.48
C ALA A 82 -19.14 17.77 8.27
N GLU A 83 -19.53 18.51 7.22
CA GLU A 83 -20.00 17.93 5.96
C GLU A 83 -18.93 17.05 5.32
N GLU A 84 -17.68 17.54 5.24
CA GLU A 84 -16.57 16.76 4.69
C GLU A 84 -16.28 15.50 5.53
N LEU A 85 -16.33 15.59 6.87
CA LEU A 85 -16.23 14.43 7.74
C LEU A 85 -17.37 13.43 7.51
N GLY A 86 -18.59 13.90 7.22
CA GLY A 86 -19.71 13.06 6.85
C GLY A 86 -19.51 12.32 5.55
N ARG A 87 -19.07 13.02 4.51
CA ARG A 87 -18.72 12.39 3.23
C ARG A 87 -17.63 11.33 3.39
N VAL A 88 -16.63 11.61 4.22
CA VAL A 88 -15.58 10.65 4.55
C VAL A 88 -16.16 9.45 5.33
N GLY A 89 -17.03 9.70 6.31
CA GLY A 89 -17.66 8.64 7.12
C GLY A 89 -18.57 7.71 6.33
N GLU A 90 -19.32 8.22 5.35
CA GLU A 90 -20.17 7.45 4.46
C GLU A 90 -19.36 6.54 3.52
N GLY A 91 -18.20 7.02 3.06
CA GLY A 91 -17.29 6.26 2.20
C GLY A 91 -16.39 5.28 2.94
N LEU A 92 -16.09 5.54 4.21
CA LEU A 92 -15.20 4.69 5.01
C LEU A 92 -15.95 3.47 5.53
N ARG A 93 -15.55 2.29 5.07
CA ARG A 93 -15.95 1.02 5.70
C ARG A 93 -14.78 0.46 6.47
N VAL A 94 -15.00 -0.06 7.67
CA VAL A 94 -13.93 -0.62 8.51
C VAL A 94 -13.23 -1.80 7.81
N ASN A 95 -13.95 -2.51 6.93
CA ASN A 95 -13.40 -3.57 6.09
C ASN A 95 -12.39 -3.06 5.04
N ASP A 96 -12.52 -1.80 4.63
CA ASP A 96 -11.67 -1.21 3.60
C ASP A 96 -10.27 -0.94 4.14
N VAL A 97 -10.11 -0.87 5.47
CA VAL A 97 -8.80 -0.85 6.12
C VAL A 97 -8.01 -2.10 5.75
N ILE A 98 -8.65 -3.27 5.73
CA ILE A 98 -8.00 -4.52 5.34
C ILE A 98 -7.67 -4.51 3.85
N ALA A 99 -8.66 -4.15 3.03
CA ALA A 99 -8.51 -4.13 1.59
C ALA A 99 -7.42 -3.14 1.13
N SER A 100 -7.34 -1.95 1.75
CA SER A 100 -6.41 -0.86 1.39
C SER A 100 -4.93 -1.23 1.48
N LEU A 101 -4.62 -2.25 2.26
CA LEU A 101 -3.28 -2.75 2.53
C LEU A 101 -2.88 -3.90 1.61
N THR A 102 -3.80 -4.34 0.74
CA THR A 102 -3.57 -5.38 -0.26
C THR A 102 -4.02 -4.89 -1.64
N PRO A 103 -3.56 -5.49 -2.75
CA PRO A 103 -4.14 -5.18 -4.05
C PRO A 103 -5.60 -5.66 -4.09
N SER A 104 -6.55 -4.72 -4.09
CA SER A 104 -7.99 -5.00 -4.04
C SER A 104 -8.76 -4.13 -5.03
N VAL A 105 -9.75 -4.71 -5.72
CA VAL A 105 -10.61 -3.98 -6.69
C VAL A 105 -11.37 -2.87 -6.00
N PHE A 106 -11.76 -3.12 -4.75
CA PHE A 106 -12.71 -2.28 -4.03
C PHE A 106 -12.06 -1.16 -3.24
N SER A 107 -10.81 -1.31 -2.81
CA SER A 107 -10.08 -0.22 -2.15
C SER A 107 -9.40 0.72 -3.14
N GLY A 108 -9.39 0.38 -4.44
CA GLY A 108 -8.75 1.18 -5.47
C GLY A 108 -7.23 0.99 -5.49
N LEU A 109 -6.48 2.10 -5.59
CA LEU A 109 -5.02 2.01 -5.52
C LEU A 109 -4.57 1.51 -4.16
N SER A 110 -3.67 0.52 -4.15
CA SER A 110 -3.08 0.02 -2.90
C SER A 110 -2.30 1.13 -2.17
N ASN A 111 -2.62 1.32 -0.89
CA ASN A 111 -1.96 2.29 0.01
C ASN A 111 -0.64 1.75 0.59
N GLU A 112 -0.11 0.66 0.03
CA GLU A 112 1.19 0.08 0.41
C GLU A 112 2.37 1.05 0.21
N THR A 113 2.22 2.02 -0.68
CA THR A 113 3.22 3.06 -0.91
C THR A 113 2.69 4.42 -0.45
N LEU A 114 3.57 5.23 0.12
CA LEU A 114 3.24 6.63 0.42
C LEU A 114 2.80 7.39 -0.83
N LEU A 115 3.25 6.98 -2.02
CA LEU A 115 2.84 7.60 -3.28
C LEU A 115 1.37 7.30 -3.58
N GLY A 116 0.94 6.05 -3.39
CA GLY A 116 -0.48 5.66 -3.52
C GLY A 116 -1.36 6.44 -2.55
N LEU A 117 -0.92 6.54 -1.28
CA LEU A 117 -1.62 7.33 -0.26
C LEU A 117 -1.75 8.81 -0.67
N MET A 118 -0.67 9.45 -1.12
CA MET A 118 -0.68 10.84 -1.56
C MET A 118 -1.58 11.05 -2.78
N LEU A 119 -1.50 10.16 -3.76
CA LEU A 119 -2.35 10.27 -4.94
C LEU A 119 -3.83 10.09 -4.59
N GLY A 120 -4.13 9.19 -3.64
CA GLY A 120 -5.47 8.99 -3.11
C GLY A 120 -6.08 10.28 -2.53
N THR A 121 -5.25 11.07 -1.85
CA THR A 121 -5.69 12.36 -1.30
C THR A 121 -5.85 13.45 -2.36
N LEU A 122 -5.04 13.45 -3.42
CA LEU A 122 -5.05 14.51 -4.46
C LEU A 122 -6.10 14.30 -5.54
N ALA A 123 -6.29 13.05 -5.94
CA ALA A 123 -7.15 12.68 -7.03
C ALA A 123 -8.03 11.51 -6.62
N PRO A 124 -8.93 11.68 -5.62
CA PRO A 124 -9.80 10.62 -5.13
C PRO A 124 -10.50 9.89 -6.29
N ALA A 125 -11.04 10.64 -7.27
CA ALA A 125 -11.71 10.08 -8.44
C ALA A 125 -10.85 9.16 -9.34
N LEU A 126 -9.52 9.32 -9.34
CA LEU A 126 -8.60 8.46 -10.09
C LEU A 126 -8.18 7.21 -9.31
N THR A 127 -8.42 7.22 -8.00
CA THR A 127 -7.88 6.23 -7.06
C THR A 127 -8.95 5.46 -6.32
N SER A 128 -10.19 5.96 -6.30
CA SER A 128 -11.33 5.30 -5.68
C SER A 128 -11.59 3.99 -6.41
N GLY A 129 -11.76 2.92 -5.63
CA GLY A 129 -12.20 1.64 -6.17
C GLY A 129 -13.62 1.70 -6.70
N VAL A 130 -14.13 0.55 -7.09
CA VAL A 130 -15.54 0.41 -7.50
C VAL A 130 -16.43 0.70 -6.29
N ASP A 131 -17.35 1.65 -6.45
CA ASP A 131 -18.35 1.94 -5.42
C ASP A 131 -19.28 0.74 -5.26
N ARG A 132 -19.29 0.18 -4.05
CA ARG A 132 -20.09 -1.01 -3.73
C ARG A 132 -21.53 -0.66 -3.36
N SER A 133 -21.84 0.61 -3.06
CA SER A 133 -23.21 1.02 -2.68
C SER A 133 -24.23 0.57 -3.73
N ASN A 134 -23.99 0.95 -4.99
CA ASN A 134 -24.83 0.60 -6.13
C ASN A 134 -24.94 -0.92 -6.36
N MET A 135 -23.93 -1.70 -5.96
CA MET A 135 -23.91 -3.15 -6.18
C MET A 135 -24.87 -3.89 -5.25
N TYR A 136 -25.09 -3.39 -4.04
CA TYR A 136 -26.00 -4.03 -3.08
C TYR A 136 -27.46 -3.67 -3.33
N ASP A 137 -27.73 -2.50 -3.91
CA ASP A 137 -29.09 -2.10 -4.29
C ASP A 137 -29.65 -3.04 -5.37
N ASP A 138 -28.83 -3.37 -6.36
CA ASP A 138 -29.27 -4.21 -7.46
C ASP A 138 -29.27 -5.71 -7.08
N TRP A 139 -28.34 -6.17 -6.23
CA TRP A 139 -28.07 -7.62 -6.05
C TRP A 139 -28.47 -8.15 -4.67
N GLY A 140 -29.10 -7.29 -3.86
CA GLY A 140 -29.42 -7.55 -2.48
C GLY A 140 -28.26 -7.21 -1.56
N GLN A 141 -28.60 -6.80 -0.32
CA GLN A 141 -27.64 -6.74 0.77
C GLN A 141 -26.88 -8.07 0.79
N GLY A 142 -25.56 -8.05 0.65
CA GLY A 142 -24.75 -9.27 0.53
C GLY A 142 -25.01 -10.23 1.70
N LEU A 143 -24.31 -11.37 1.74
CA LEU A 143 -24.48 -12.34 2.83
C LEU A 143 -24.26 -11.73 4.24
N GLY A 144 -23.54 -10.61 4.33
CA GLY A 144 -23.42 -9.82 5.56
C GLY A 144 -24.46 -8.72 5.67
N GLN A 145 -25.32 -8.79 6.68
CA GLN A 145 -26.06 -7.62 7.17
C GLN A 145 -25.07 -6.51 7.55
N SER A 146 -25.40 -5.25 7.26
CA SER A 146 -24.63 -4.13 7.79
C SER A 146 -24.80 -4.07 9.30
N VAL A 147 -23.70 -3.86 10.03
CA VAL A 147 -23.72 -3.71 11.48
C VAL A 147 -23.20 -2.32 11.81
N THR A 148 -24.02 -1.54 12.51
CA THR A 148 -23.66 -0.23 13.07
C THR A 148 -23.56 -0.37 14.58
N PRO A 149 -22.35 -0.52 15.14
CA PRO A 149 -22.21 -0.64 16.59
C PRO A 149 -22.62 0.66 17.29
N ASP A 150 -23.42 0.57 18.35
CA ASP A 150 -23.94 1.75 19.09
C ASP A 150 -22.86 2.50 19.89
N HIS A 151 -21.67 1.91 20.05
CA HIS A 151 -20.62 2.43 20.92
C HIS A 151 -19.33 2.68 20.14
N GLY A 152 -18.87 3.94 20.14
CA GLY A 152 -17.63 4.36 19.47
C GLY A 152 -16.40 3.57 19.93
N PHE A 153 -16.29 3.22 21.22
CA PHE A 153 -15.18 2.38 21.71
C PHE A 153 -15.16 0.98 21.09
N GLY A 154 -16.33 0.39 20.82
CA GLY A 154 -16.43 -0.89 20.14
C GLY A 154 -15.93 -0.81 18.70
N VAL A 155 -16.34 0.24 17.98
CA VAL A 155 -15.86 0.53 16.62
C VAL A 155 -14.35 0.77 16.60
N ALA A 156 -13.82 1.57 17.52
CA ALA A 156 -12.39 1.85 17.60
C ALA A 156 -11.57 0.58 17.91
N GLY A 157 -12.01 -0.22 18.89
CA GLY A 157 -11.35 -1.48 19.24
C GLY A 157 -11.36 -2.47 18.07
N LEU A 158 -12.48 -2.57 17.36
CA LEU A 158 -12.58 -3.39 16.17
C LEU A 158 -11.71 -2.87 15.03
N GLY A 159 -11.68 -1.55 14.80
CA GLY A 159 -10.82 -0.90 13.82
C GLY A 159 -9.33 -1.19 14.09
N VAL A 160 -8.88 -1.10 15.34
CA VAL A 160 -7.51 -1.47 15.75
C VAL A 160 -7.25 -2.95 15.50
N LEU A 161 -8.20 -3.84 15.83
CA LEU A 161 -8.06 -5.27 15.59
C LEU A 161 -7.94 -5.58 14.10
N LEU A 162 -8.80 -5.00 13.27
CA LEU A 162 -8.75 -5.17 11.81
C LEU A 162 -7.48 -4.57 11.23
N PHE A 163 -7.02 -3.43 11.74
CA PHE A 163 -5.75 -2.83 11.35
C PHE A 163 -4.57 -3.76 11.65
N ILE A 164 -4.52 -4.34 12.84
CA ILE A 164 -3.50 -5.35 13.20
C ILE A 164 -3.60 -6.56 12.25
N GLY A 165 -4.82 -7.06 12.00
CA GLY A 165 -5.06 -8.15 11.05
C GLY A 165 -4.59 -7.82 9.62
N ALA A 166 -4.84 -6.60 9.16
CA ALA A 166 -4.43 -6.14 7.84
C ALA A 166 -2.90 -6.06 7.70
N THR A 167 -2.19 -5.59 8.72
CA THR A 167 -0.71 -5.62 8.72
C THR A 167 -0.15 -7.04 8.70
N LEU A 168 -0.85 -8.00 9.34
CA LEU A 168 -0.50 -9.42 9.28
C LEU A 168 -0.75 -10.00 7.88
N LEU A 169 -1.87 -9.63 7.25
CA LEU A 169 -2.18 -10.03 5.87
C LEU A 169 -1.15 -9.51 4.86
N ILE A 170 -0.66 -8.26 5.02
CA ILE A 170 0.49 -7.77 4.23
C ILE A 170 1.68 -8.71 4.37
N ALA A 171 2.04 -9.11 5.59
CA ALA A 171 3.20 -9.97 5.81
C ALA A 171 2.98 -11.37 5.19
N LEU A 172 1.78 -11.93 5.33
CA LEU A 172 1.38 -13.19 4.70
C LEU A 172 1.42 -13.11 3.16
N PHE A 173 1.12 -11.94 2.58
CA PHE A 173 1.17 -11.69 1.14
C PHE A 173 2.62 -11.50 0.63
N LYS A 174 3.39 -10.64 1.29
CA LYS A 174 4.71 -10.21 0.83
C LYS A 174 5.80 -11.26 1.04
N VAL A 175 5.71 -12.11 2.08
CA VAL A 175 6.72 -13.13 2.37
C VAL A 175 6.82 -14.20 1.26
N PRO A 176 5.72 -14.83 0.80
CA PRO A 176 5.76 -15.75 -0.34
C PRO A 176 6.37 -15.14 -1.60
N ILE A 177 6.00 -13.89 -1.91
CA ILE A 177 6.52 -13.16 -3.07
C ILE A 177 8.02 -12.94 -2.91
N ALA A 178 8.49 -12.45 -1.76
CA ALA A 178 9.91 -12.24 -1.51
C ALA A 178 10.72 -13.53 -1.60
N HIS A 179 10.16 -14.68 -1.20
CA HIS A 179 10.79 -16.00 -1.41
C HIS A 179 10.83 -16.40 -2.88
N ALA A 180 9.75 -16.16 -3.63
CA ALA A 180 9.69 -16.44 -5.05
C ALA A 180 10.73 -15.62 -5.84
N VAL A 181 10.86 -14.32 -5.53
CA VAL A 181 11.85 -13.42 -6.15
C VAL A 181 13.29 -13.81 -5.78
N ARG A 182 13.55 -14.22 -4.54
CA ARG A 182 14.88 -14.66 -4.10
C ARG A 182 15.31 -16.02 -4.68
N GLY A 183 14.38 -16.78 -5.26
CA GLY A 183 14.65 -18.14 -5.77
C GLY A 183 14.94 -19.16 -4.66
N GLY A 184 14.57 -18.86 -3.41
CA GLY A 184 14.78 -19.75 -2.26
C GLY A 184 13.69 -20.81 -2.15
N GLY A 185 14.05 -22.01 -1.65
CA GLY A 185 13.06 -23.00 -1.22
C GLY A 185 12.37 -22.55 0.08
N MET A 186 11.09 -22.87 0.23
CA MET A 186 10.31 -22.49 1.40
C MET A 186 10.10 -23.71 2.31
N THR A 187 10.74 -23.71 3.47
CA THR A 187 10.40 -24.63 4.57
C THR A 187 9.33 -23.98 5.46
N PRO A 188 8.29 -24.70 5.93
CA PRO A 188 7.21 -24.12 6.73
C PRO A 188 7.68 -23.34 7.97
N GLY A 189 8.68 -23.84 8.71
CA GLY A 189 9.21 -23.14 9.88
C GLY A 189 9.87 -21.80 9.56
N VAL A 190 10.58 -21.70 8.43
CA VAL A 190 11.15 -20.43 7.95
C VAL A 190 10.06 -19.49 7.46
N PHE A 191 8.98 -20.01 6.88
CA PHE A 191 7.84 -19.21 6.44
C PHE A 191 7.16 -18.50 7.62
N PHE A 192 6.72 -19.23 8.66
CA PHE A 192 6.05 -18.62 9.81
C PHE A 192 6.94 -17.62 10.55
N ARG A 193 8.23 -17.95 10.70
CA ARG A 193 9.21 -17.03 11.30
C ARG A 193 9.34 -15.75 10.47
N ASP A 194 9.46 -15.87 9.15
CA ASP A 194 9.57 -14.72 8.25
C ASP A 194 8.29 -13.87 8.23
N VAL A 195 7.11 -14.49 8.33
CA VAL A 195 5.81 -13.79 8.45
C VAL A 195 5.75 -13.04 9.78
N ALA A 196 6.06 -13.68 10.90
CA ALA A 196 6.02 -13.03 12.21
C ALA A 196 6.97 -11.84 12.31
N PHE A 197 8.23 -11.98 11.86
CA PHE A 197 9.17 -10.86 11.83
C PHE A 197 8.82 -9.82 10.77
N GLY A 198 8.27 -10.23 9.64
CA GLY A 198 7.76 -9.32 8.61
C GLY A 198 6.64 -8.44 9.15
N TRP A 199 5.66 -9.06 9.81
CA TRP A 199 4.54 -8.39 10.47
C TRP A 199 5.01 -7.40 11.53
N LEU A 200 5.90 -7.82 12.45
CA LEU A 200 6.45 -6.92 13.46
C LEU A 200 7.14 -5.70 12.85
N ARG A 201 7.85 -5.87 11.73
CA ARG A 201 8.49 -4.74 11.03
C ARG A 201 7.46 -3.80 10.37
N VAL A 202 6.38 -4.33 9.81
CA VAL A 202 5.27 -3.51 9.27
C VAL A 202 4.60 -2.72 10.40
N VAL A 203 4.26 -3.36 11.52
CA VAL A 203 3.68 -2.68 12.70
C VAL A 203 4.64 -1.60 13.22
N THR A 204 5.93 -1.92 13.31
CA THR A 204 6.96 -0.94 13.70
C THR A 204 7.05 0.23 12.73
N LEU A 205 6.99 -0.05 11.42
CA LEU A 205 6.99 0.98 10.38
C LEU A 205 5.79 1.92 10.55
N VAL A 206 4.59 1.37 10.67
CA VAL A 206 3.36 2.14 10.92
C VAL A 206 3.53 2.98 12.18
N GLY A 207 3.99 2.39 13.29
CA GLY A 207 4.20 3.12 14.54
C GLY A 207 5.19 4.28 14.40
N ILE A 208 6.26 4.10 13.63
CA ILE A 208 7.22 5.18 13.32
C ILE A 208 6.56 6.28 12.48
N VAL A 209 5.77 5.93 11.46
CA VAL A 209 5.09 6.90 10.60
C VAL A 209 4.05 7.68 11.39
N LEU A 210 3.16 7.00 12.13
CA LEU A 210 2.15 7.63 12.99
C LEU A 210 2.79 8.49 14.08
N GLY A 211 3.83 7.97 14.76
CA GLY A 211 4.57 8.74 15.75
C GLY A 211 5.22 9.99 15.15
N GLY A 212 5.81 9.88 13.95
CA GLY A 212 6.37 11.02 13.23
C GLY A 212 5.31 12.06 12.85
N ILE A 213 4.16 11.62 12.34
CA ILE A 213 3.03 12.50 12.02
C ILE A 213 2.52 13.21 13.27
N LEU A 214 2.39 12.54 14.41
CA LEU A 214 1.93 13.16 15.65
C LEU A 214 2.94 14.16 16.21
N ILE A 215 4.23 13.77 16.26
CA ILE A 215 5.31 14.61 16.79
C ILE A 215 5.51 15.87 15.94
N LEU A 216 5.39 15.79 14.62
CA LEU A 216 5.57 16.93 13.72
C LEU A 216 4.27 17.70 13.49
N GLY A 217 3.15 16.99 13.36
CA GLY A 217 1.85 17.54 12.99
C GLY A 217 1.21 18.35 14.11
N ILE A 218 1.21 17.85 15.35
CA ILE A 218 0.56 18.56 16.47
C ILE A 218 1.19 19.95 16.69
N PRO A 219 2.53 20.09 16.82
CA PRO A 219 3.14 21.41 16.97
C PRO A 219 2.90 22.32 15.77
N ALA A 220 2.91 21.78 14.55
CA ALA A 220 2.67 22.55 13.34
C ALA A 220 1.22 23.09 13.28
N ILE A 221 0.24 22.29 13.68
CA ILE A 221 -1.17 22.72 13.79
C ILE A 221 -1.32 23.79 14.87
N ILE A 222 -0.75 23.58 16.06
CA ILE A 222 -0.79 24.59 17.14
C ILE A 222 -0.18 25.91 16.66
N ALA A 223 0.99 25.87 16.02
CA ALA A 223 1.64 27.06 15.49
C ALA A 223 0.79 27.76 14.42
N ALA A 224 0.18 27.00 13.51
CA ALA A 224 -0.72 27.54 12.49
C ALA A 224 -1.97 28.21 13.11
N GLN A 225 -2.53 27.62 14.18
CA GLN A 225 -3.67 28.21 14.89
C GLN A 225 -3.29 29.49 15.62
N LEU A 226 -2.15 29.52 16.31
CA LEU A 226 -1.66 30.73 16.98
C LEU A 226 -1.41 31.88 16.01
N LEU A 227 -0.91 31.59 14.80
CA LEU A 227 -0.64 32.61 13.78
C LEU A 227 -1.92 33.11 13.10
N THR A 228 -2.94 32.26 13.01
CA THR A 228 -4.27 32.68 12.55
C THR A 228 -4.86 33.76 13.45
N LEU A 229 -4.56 33.75 14.77
CA LEU A 229 -5.00 34.81 15.71
C LEU A 229 -4.42 36.20 15.39
N ILE A 230 -3.29 36.26 14.66
CA ILE A 230 -2.64 37.51 14.23
C ILE A 230 -3.04 37.87 12.78
N GLY A 231 -4.00 37.13 12.19
CA GLY A 231 -4.48 37.34 10.83
C GLY A 231 -3.61 36.69 9.75
N ILE A 232 -2.67 35.80 10.11
CA ILE A 232 -1.81 35.09 9.17
C ILE A 232 -2.34 33.66 8.98
N ASN A 233 -2.96 33.38 7.82
CA ASN A 233 -3.39 32.02 7.48
C ASN A 233 -2.23 31.19 6.90
N LEU A 234 -1.53 30.46 7.77
CA LEU A 234 -0.43 29.56 7.41
C LEU A 234 -0.87 28.14 7.03
N ILE A 235 -2.14 27.79 7.20
CA ILE A 235 -2.63 26.42 6.98
C ILE A 235 -2.39 26.01 5.53
N ALA A 236 -2.68 26.89 4.57
CA ALA A 236 -2.48 26.62 3.14
C ALA A 236 -0.98 26.47 2.77
N VAL A 237 -0.10 27.27 3.37
CA VAL A 237 1.35 27.19 3.12
C VAL A 237 1.94 25.93 3.75
N LEU A 238 1.51 25.61 4.97
CA LEU A 238 1.93 24.40 5.68
C LEU A 238 1.44 23.14 4.96
N SER A 239 0.19 23.11 4.51
CA SER A 239 -0.36 21.97 3.77
C SER A 239 0.38 21.77 2.45
N LEU A 240 0.67 22.84 1.71
CA LEU A 240 1.48 22.78 0.48
C LEU A 240 2.91 22.28 0.78
N ALA A 241 3.55 22.77 1.84
CA ALA A 241 4.89 22.36 2.21
C ALA A 241 4.94 20.87 2.62
N LEU A 242 4.02 20.43 3.48
CA LEU A 242 3.88 19.03 3.87
C LEU A 242 3.58 18.14 2.67
N PHE A 243 2.76 18.63 1.74
CA PHE A 243 2.44 17.92 0.52
C PHE A 243 3.68 17.73 -0.38
N VAL A 244 4.47 18.79 -0.60
CA VAL A 244 5.70 18.71 -1.41
C VAL A 244 6.71 17.78 -0.76
N VAL A 245 6.96 17.92 0.55
CA VAL A 245 7.89 17.06 1.30
C VAL A 245 7.40 15.62 1.33
N GLY A 246 6.10 15.41 1.57
CA GLY A 246 5.46 14.10 1.58
C GLY A 246 5.55 13.41 0.23
N SER A 247 5.30 14.14 -0.86
CA SER A 247 5.42 13.63 -2.24
C SER A 247 6.86 13.25 -2.59
N ILE A 248 7.84 14.09 -2.24
CA ILE A 248 9.26 13.76 -2.45
C ILE A 248 9.64 12.52 -1.63
N GLY A 249 9.26 12.50 -0.34
CA GLY A 249 9.49 11.35 0.54
C GLY A 249 8.89 10.07 -0.03
N ALA A 250 7.65 10.14 -0.50
CA ALA A 250 6.91 9.03 -1.09
C ALA A 250 7.63 8.39 -2.28
N LEU A 251 8.19 9.22 -3.17
CA LEU A 251 8.98 8.73 -4.32
C LEU A 251 10.24 8.00 -3.88
N TYR A 252 10.95 8.53 -2.88
CA TYR A 252 12.17 7.90 -2.39
C TYR A 252 11.91 6.64 -1.54
N THR A 253 10.73 6.53 -0.92
CA THR A 253 10.33 5.36 -0.12
C THR A 253 9.45 4.38 -0.89
N PHE A 254 9.29 4.53 -2.20
CA PHE A 254 8.41 3.68 -3.02
C PHE A 254 8.74 2.17 -2.85
N PHE A 255 10.02 1.82 -2.75
CA PHE A 255 10.50 0.43 -2.56
C PHE A 255 10.72 0.03 -1.09
N LEU A 256 10.15 0.77 -0.13
CA LEU A 256 10.40 0.55 1.29
C LEU A 256 9.99 -0.85 1.75
N LEU A 257 8.76 -1.27 1.42
CA LEU A 257 8.26 -2.60 1.79
C LEU A 257 9.06 -3.71 1.07
N ASP A 258 9.39 -3.51 -0.21
CA ASP A 258 10.18 -4.46 -0.98
C ASP A 258 11.56 -4.71 -0.34
N ALA A 259 12.24 -3.63 0.08
CA ALA A 259 13.51 -3.71 0.79
C ALA A 259 13.40 -4.49 2.11
N MET A 260 12.34 -4.20 2.88
CA MET A 260 12.10 -4.81 4.17
C MET A 260 11.88 -6.33 4.07
N PHE A 261 11.09 -6.79 3.09
CA PHE A 261 10.78 -8.22 2.92
C PHE A 261 11.89 -8.99 2.20
N ILE A 262 12.51 -8.42 1.16
CA ILE A 262 13.58 -9.08 0.41
C ILE A 262 14.82 -9.27 1.28
N TYR A 263 15.31 -8.19 1.91
CA TYR A 263 16.56 -8.20 2.66
C TYR A 263 16.39 -8.52 4.16
N ARG A 264 15.15 -8.67 4.62
CA ARG A 264 14.81 -8.97 6.03
C ARG A 264 15.42 -7.95 7.01
N VAL A 265 15.42 -6.67 6.64
CA VAL A 265 15.98 -5.57 7.44
C VAL A 265 14.86 -4.77 8.12
N GLY A 266 15.19 -4.06 9.21
CA GLY A 266 14.22 -3.18 9.89
C GLY A 266 13.84 -1.94 9.05
N PRO A 267 12.77 -1.22 9.43
CA PRO A 267 12.16 -0.17 8.60
C PRO A 267 13.11 1.00 8.28
N ILE A 268 13.92 1.44 9.26
CA ILE A 268 14.88 2.54 9.05
C ILE A 268 15.96 2.14 8.03
N HIS A 269 16.46 0.90 8.10
CA HIS A 269 17.47 0.42 7.16
C HIS A 269 16.85 0.17 5.78
N ALA A 270 15.62 -0.35 5.73
CA ALA A 270 14.85 -0.50 4.50
C ALA A 270 14.64 0.85 3.80
N ALA A 271 14.30 1.91 4.54
CA ALA A 271 14.14 3.26 4.01
C ALA A 271 15.42 3.81 3.39
N ARG A 272 16.56 3.60 4.06
CA ARG A 272 17.88 4.00 3.51
C ARG A 272 18.23 3.22 2.24
N MET A 273 17.92 1.92 2.18
CA MET A 273 18.13 1.10 0.98
C MET A 273 17.21 1.54 -0.17
N SER A 274 15.93 1.80 0.13
CA SER A 274 14.96 2.30 -0.84
C SER A 274 15.39 3.65 -1.41
N TYR A 275 15.77 4.60 -0.54
CA TYR A 275 16.32 5.89 -0.92
C TYR A 275 17.55 5.74 -1.83
N ALA A 276 18.52 4.91 -1.45
CA ALA A 276 19.74 4.72 -2.23
C ALA A 276 19.46 4.14 -3.62
N VAL A 277 18.54 3.17 -3.74
CA VAL A 277 18.15 2.61 -5.04
C VAL A 277 17.42 3.65 -5.88
N ALA A 278 16.48 4.38 -5.29
CA ALA A 278 15.71 5.42 -5.96
C ALA A 278 16.59 6.60 -6.40
N SER A 279 17.53 7.06 -5.58
CA SER A 279 18.40 8.19 -5.92
C SER A 279 19.42 7.86 -6.99
N LEU A 280 20.02 6.65 -6.93
CA LEU A 280 21.03 6.22 -7.91
C LEU A 280 20.40 5.88 -9.28
N ASN A 281 19.14 5.45 -9.29
CA ASN A 281 18.42 5.03 -10.50
C ASN A 281 17.15 5.86 -10.70
N PHE A 282 17.19 7.17 -10.41
CA PHE A 282 15.99 8.02 -10.33
C PHE A 282 15.11 7.96 -11.57
N PRO A 283 15.62 8.15 -12.81
CA PRO A 283 14.76 8.14 -14.00
C PRO A 283 14.09 6.78 -14.24
N GLN A 284 14.78 5.68 -13.94
CA GLN A 284 14.23 4.34 -14.11
C GLN A 284 13.19 4.02 -13.02
N SER A 285 13.48 4.40 -11.77
CA SER A 285 12.59 4.19 -10.63
C SER A 285 11.29 4.97 -10.81
N TRP A 286 11.38 6.22 -11.26
CA TRP A 286 10.22 7.05 -11.61
C TRP A 286 9.41 6.43 -12.76
N ARG A 287 10.06 6.00 -13.85
CA ARG A 287 9.35 5.33 -14.97
C ARG A 287 8.67 4.05 -14.54
N PHE A 288 9.30 3.27 -13.66
CA PHE A 288 8.69 2.05 -13.10
C PHE A 288 7.47 2.38 -12.24
N ALA A 289 7.59 3.34 -11.32
CA ALA A 289 6.48 3.77 -10.47
C ALA A 289 5.33 4.34 -11.31
N ALA A 290 5.62 5.21 -12.28
CA ALA A 290 4.64 5.80 -13.19
C ALA A 290 3.95 4.74 -14.06
N ALA A 291 4.69 3.78 -14.62
CA ALA A 291 4.10 2.69 -15.41
C ALA A 291 3.20 1.79 -14.54
N SER A 292 3.67 1.44 -13.33
CA SER A 292 2.88 0.64 -12.38
C SER A 292 1.60 1.36 -11.97
N LEU A 293 1.70 2.68 -11.74
CA LEU A 293 0.57 3.52 -11.40
C LEU A 293 -0.42 3.65 -12.56
N LEU A 294 0.06 3.90 -13.78
CA LEU A 294 -0.76 3.99 -14.99
C LEU A 294 -1.53 2.69 -15.23
N ILE A 295 -0.86 1.54 -15.05
CA ILE A 295 -1.52 0.23 -15.16
C ILE A 295 -2.60 0.11 -14.08
N ALA A 296 -2.27 0.40 -12.82
CA ALA A 296 -3.20 0.29 -11.70
C ALA A 296 -4.43 1.20 -11.86
N THR A 297 -4.25 2.49 -12.19
CA THR A 297 -5.37 3.43 -12.38
C THR A 297 -6.16 3.14 -13.64
N GLY A 298 -5.50 2.77 -14.75
CA GLY A 298 -6.18 2.40 -15.99
C GLY A 298 -7.09 1.19 -15.80
N LEU A 299 -6.70 0.23 -14.96
CA LEU A 299 -7.51 -0.93 -14.61
C LEU A 299 -8.74 -0.58 -13.79
N LEU A 300 -8.65 0.37 -12.85
CA LEU A 300 -9.80 0.81 -12.05
C LEU A 300 -10.95 1.30 -12.94
N HIS A 301 -10.64 2.01 -14.02
CA HIS A 301 -11.65 2.46 -14.98
C HIS A 301 -12.32 1.30 -15.72
N VAL A 302 -11.55 0.28 -16.09
CA VAL A 302 -12.08 -0.94 -16.74
C VAL A 302 -12.98 -1.72 -15.79
N TRP A 303 -12.65 -1.76 -14.50
CA TRP A 303 -13.47 -2.45 -13.49
C TRP A 303 -14.86 -1.85 -13.34
N GLY A 304 -15.00 -0.52 -13.42
CA GLY A 304 -16.30 0.14 -13.35
C GLY A 304 -17.31 -0.43 -14.35
N VAL A 305 -16.88 -0.65 -15.59
CA VAL A 305 -17.74 -1.19 -16.67
C VAL A 305 -17.99 -2.69 -16.50
N ILE A 306 -16.97 -3.45 -16.10
CA ILE A 306 -17.10 -4.91 -15.97
C ILE A 306 -18.01 -5.30 -14.81
N VAL A 307 -17.94 -4.56 -13.70
CA VAL A 307 -18.64 -4.88 -12.45
C VAL A 307 -20.15 -4.63 -12.51
N GLU A 308 -20.65 -3.93 -13.54
CA GLU A 308 -22.08 -3.80 -13.82
C GLU A 308 -22.79 -5.16 -14.00
N ASN A 309 -22.05 -6.26 -14.23
CA ASN A 309 -22.60 -7.60 -14.42
C ASN A 309 -22.08 -8.62 -13.37
N PRO A 310 -22.93 -9.56 -12.86
CA PRO A 310 -22.52 -10.63 -11.92
C PRO A 310 -21.32 -11.48 -12.28
N PRO A 311 -21.24 -12.03 -13.49
CA PRO A 311 -20.04 -12.73 -13.92
C PRO A 311 -18.81 -11.80 -13.99
N GLY A 312 -19.05 -10.51 -14.26
CA GLY A 312 -18.02 -9.49 -14.38
C GLY A 312 -17.25 -9.27 -13.08
N ILE A 313 -17.90 -9.25 -11.92
CA ILE A 313 -17.20 -9.15 -10.62
C ILE A 313 -16.17 -10.26 -10.48
N VAL A 314 -16.57 -11.51 -10.67
CA VAL A 314 -15.67 -12.66 -10.46
C VAL A 314 -14.44 -12.54 -11.37
N ILE A 315 -14.66 -12.12 -12.62
CA ILE A 315 -13.58 -11.84 -13.56
C ILE A 315 -12.70 -10.69 -13.05
N ALA A 316 -13.30 -9.57 -12.63
CA ALA A 316 -12.58 -8.41 -12.10
C ALA A 316 -11.74 -8.78 -10.88
N LEU A 317 -12.26 -9.56 -9.93
CA LEU A 317 -11.52 -10.02 -8.75
C LEU A 317 -10.31 -10.88 -9.13
N ILE A 318 -10.50 -11.87 -10.02
CA ILE A 318 -9.41 -12.75 -10.45
C ILE A 318 -8.34 -11.95 -11.19
N VAL A 319 -8.73 -11.12 -12.16
CA VAL A 319 -7.79 -10.36 -12.97
C VAL A 319 -7.06 -9.31 -12.12
N ASN A 320 -7.76 -8.63 -11.22
CA ASN A 320 -7.14 -7.69 -10.28
C ASN A 320 -6.15 -8.36 -9.34
N ALA A 321 -6.51 -9.52 -8.75
CA ALA A 321 -5.60 -10.27 -7.89
C ALA A 321 -4.32 -10.67 -8.66
N VAL A 322 -4.45 -11.14 -9.92
CA VAL A 322 -3.31 -11.47 -10.77
C VAL A 322 -2.47 -10.22 -11.07
N LEU A 323 -3.11 -9.11 -11.44
CA LEU A 323 -2.39 -7.90 -11.86
C LEU A 323 -1.70 -7.20 -10.68
N GLY A 324 -2.41 -7.04 -9.57
CA GLY A 324 -1.87 -6.47 -8.33
C GLY A 324 -0.72 -7.29 -7.76
N THR A 325 -0.86 -8.63 -7.76
CA THR A 325 0.25 -9.52 -7.40
C THR A 325 1.40 -9.33 -8.37
N GLY A 326 1.15 -9.29 -9.69
CA GLY A 326 2.18 -9.17 -10.73
C GLY A 326 3.00 -7.89 -10.61
N LEU A 327 2.33 -6.76 -10.36
CA LEU A 327 2.97 -5.48 -10.08
C LEU A 327 3.82 -5.53 -8.80
N SER A 328 3.31 -6.16 -7.73
CA SER A 328 4.08 -6.35 -6.50
C SER A 328 5.33 -7.22 -6.72
N ILE A 329 5.24 -8.29 -7.52
CA ILE A 329 6.41 -9.11 -7.87
C ILE A 329 7.41 -8.28 -8.68
N ALA A 330 6.92 -7.57 -9.70
CA ALA A 330 7.76 -6.74 -10.56
C ALA A 330 8.51 -5.68 -9.76
N SER A 331 7.85 -5.03 -8.78
CA SER A 331 8.48 -4.04 -7.91
C SER A 331 9.62 -4.64 -7.08
N MET A 332 9.37 -5.81 -6.49
CA MET A 332 10.40 -6.56 -5.76
C MET A 332 11.57 -6.98 -6.65
N MET A 333 11.32 -7.46 -7.87
CA MET A 333 12.38 -7.82 -8.83
C MET A 333 13.18 -6.58 -9.24
N PHE A 334 12.50 -5.49 -9.61
CA PHE A 334 13.10 -4.20 -9.99
C PHE A 334 14.06 -3.69 -8.93
N PHE A 335 13.60 -3.70 -7.68
CA PHE A 335 14.38 -3.26 -6.53
C PHE A 335 15.55 -4.21 -6.24
N HIS A 336 15.30 -5.52 -6.25
CA HIS A 336 16.31 -6.53 -5.98
C HIS A 336 17.49 -6.46 -6.96
N ASP A 337 17.22 -6.28 -8.25
CA ASP A 337 18.26 -6.24 -9.28
C ASP A 337 19.10 -4.97 -9.16
N ARG A 338 18.48 -3.81 -8.89
CA ARG A 338 19.19 -2.54 -8.72
C ARG A 338 19.95 -2.42 -7.41
N ALA A 339 19.45 -3.06 -6.35
CA ALA A 339 20.13 -3.10 -5.06
C ALA A 339 21.46 -3.90 -5.11
N ARG A 340 21.64 -4.79 -6.10
CA ARG A 340 22.86 -5.57 -6.31
C ARG A 340 23.94 -4.86 -7.12
N LEU A 341 23.60 -3.74 -7.78
CA LEU A 341 24.56 -3.02 -8.59
C LEU A 341 25.74 -2.51 -7.75
N PRO A 342 26.99 -2.67 -8.22
CA PRO A 342 28.15 -2.12 -7.56
C PRO A 342 27.96 -0.62 -7.33
N ARG A 343 28.07 -0.18 -6.06
CA ARG A 343 28.03 1.25 -5.76
C ARG A 343 29.32 1.90 -6.26
N PRO A 344 29.26 3.07 -6.92
CA PRO A 344 30.45 3.84 -7.23
C PRO A 344 31.24 4.08 -5.95
N LEU A 345 32.54 3.74 -5.95
CA LEU A 345 33.43 3.83 -4.78
C LEU A 345 33.62 5.26 -4.24
N THR A 346 33.04 6.25 -4.89
CA THR A 346 33.14 7.68 -4.57
C THR A 346 32.25 8.13 -3.41
N THR A 347 31.35 7.28 -2.88
CA THR A 347 30.68 7.62 -1.62
C THR A 347 31.62 7.29 -0.46
N PRO A 348 32.05 8.27 0.36
CA PRO A 348 32.86 8.00 1.54
C PRO A 348 32.14 6.95 2.39
N ARG A 349 32.87 5.91 2.80
CA ARG A 349 32.33 4.79 3.59
C ARG A 349 31.81 5.31 4.92
N LEU A 350 30.55 5.74 4.96
CA LEU A 350 29.86 6.19 6.18
C LEU A 350 29.58 5.05 7.16
N PHE A 351 29.95 3.81 6.82
CA PHE A 351 29.85 2.67 7.72
C PHE A 351 31.20 1.94 7.77
N PRO A 352 31.89 1.96 8.93
CA PRO A 352 32.93 0.98 9.21
C PRO A 352 32.27 -0.39 9.11
N SER A 353 32.90 -1.31 8.39
CA SER A 353 32.47 -2.71 8.38
C SER A 353 32.35 -3.18 9.83
N MET A 354 31.12 -3.41 10.32
CA MET A 354 30.93 -4.20 11.53
C MET A 354 31.51 -5.56 11.22
N ARG A 355 32.73 -5.82 11.73
CA ARG A 355 33.29 -7.16 11.78
C ARG A 355 32.26 -8.02 12.49
N ARG A 356 31.78 -9.05 11.80
CA ARG A 356 31.04 -10.14 12.45
C ARG A 356 32.02 -10.79 13.44
N SER A 357 31.77 -10.59 14.73
CA SER A 357 32.25 -11.46 15.80
C SER A 357 31.40 -12.72 15.84
#